data_AF-A0A0C2G653-F1
#
_entry.id   AF-A0A0C2G653-F1
#
_cell.length_a   1.000
_cell.length_b   1.000
_cell.length_c   1.000
_cell.angle_alpha   90.00
_cell.angle_beta   90.00
_cell.angle_gamma   90.00
#
_symmetry.space_group_name_H-M   'P 1'
#
loop_
_entity.id
_entity.type
_entity.pdbx_description
1 polymer ?
#
loop_
_entity_poly.entity_id
_entity_poly.type
_entity_poly.pdbx_seq_one_letter_code
_entity_poly.pdbx_strand_id
1 'polypeptide(L)'
;LDCGTGKESNCCNKHASCADWASRGECKKNPEWMLPNCQLSCRVCKTDSNPSKPSTATSSSSHTVALSMINFLAGMPQPNCRSMVAKGQAKDAYGGNAPRAARMKKMIYDCAIEESAMRHAKRCVFVHSPAHTRENLGEFNTDCLKMVWQDTYKLGCHVEWYSSMTYVVCQYGPKGNWLGNLIYDIGNSCTTDGDCKCDNCKCSKEEALCIVQ
;
A
#
# COMPACT_ATOMS: atom_id res chain seq x y z
N LEU A 1 -34.85 6.06 5.94
CA LEU A 1 -33.50 6.27 6.50
C LEU A 1 -33.69 7.10 7.76
N ASP A 2 -33.10 6.67 8.87
CA ASP A 2 -33.42 7.15 10.21
C ASP A 2 -32.27 8.00 10.76
N CYS A 3 -32.59 9.14 11.36
CA CYS A 3 -31.61 10.12 11.85
C CYS A 3 -31.98 10.56 13.26
N GLY A 4 -30.97 10.89 14.05
CA GLY A 4 -31.16 11.45 15.39
C GLY A 4 -31.89 12.79 15.36
N THR A 5 -32.30 13.27 16.52
CA THR A 5 -32.95 14.58 16.69
C THR A 5 -32.07 15.51 17.53
N GLY A 6 -32.22 16.83 17.37
CA GLY A 6 -31.46 17.81 18.16
C GLY A 6 -29.95 17.78 17.85
N LYS A 7 -29.11 17.57 18.87
CA LYS A 7 -27.64 17.57 18.75
C LYS A 7 -27.08 16.40 17.93
N GLU A 8 -27.88 15.38 17.66
CA GLU A 8 -27.52 14.22 16.83
C GLU A 8 -28.23 14.24 15.47
N SER A 9 -28.79 15.39 15.05
CA SER A 9 -29.51 15.52 13.77
C SER A 9 -28.66 15.24 12.54
N ASN A 10 -27.33 15.40 12.64
CA ASN A 10 -26.36 15.03 11.63
C ASN A 10 -25.90 13.55 11.71
N CYS A 11 -26.40 12.80 12.69
CA CYS A 11 -26.07 11.39 12.88
C CYS A 11 -27.20 10.50 12.38
N CYS A 12 -26.91 9.66 11.39
CA CYS A 12 -27.93 8.88 10.69
C CYS A 12 -27.53 7.43 10.43
N ASN A 13 -28.54 6.58 10.38
CA ASN A 13 -28.50 5.29 9.72
C ASN A 13 -28.69 5.49 8.21
N LYS A 14 -27.67 5.12 7.44
CA LYS A 14 -27.62 5.15 5.98
C LYS A 14 -28.20 3.88 5.34
N HIS A 15 -28.65 2.92 6.16
CA HIS A 15 -29.32 1.71 5.68
C HIS A 15 -30.53 1.35 6.55
N ALA A 16 -31.59 0.81 5.94
CA ALA A 16 -32.85 0.47 6.63
C ALA A 16 -32.66 -0.63 7.69
N SER A 17 -31.81 -1.62 7.40
CA SER A 17 -31.54 -2.75 8.30
C SER A 17 -30.53 -2.45 9.43
N CYS A 18 -30.09 -1.20 9.59
CA CYS A 18 -29.11 -0.82 10.60
C CYS A 18 -29.52 -1.22 12.02
N ALA A 19 -30.81 -1.09 12.37
CA ALA A 19 -31.34 -1.49 13.68
C ALA A 19 -31.25 -3.00 13.91
N ASP A 20 -31.62 -3.81 12.90
CA ASP A 20 -31.60 -5.27 12.98
C ASP A 20 -30.17 -5.82 13.06
N TRP A 21 -29.24 -5.24 12.31
CA TRP A 21 -27.85 -5.65 12.36
C TRP A 21 -27.18 -5.23 13.68
N ALA A 22 -27.50 -4.03 14.18
CA ALA A 22 -27.03 -3.61 15.48
C ALA A 22 -27.53 -4.54 16.61
N SER A 23 -28.79 -4.97 16.58
CA SER A 23 -29.34 -5.92 17.57
C SER A 23 -28.67 -7.30 17.53
N ARG A 24 -28.18 -7.72 16.35
CA ARG A 24 -27.37 -8.95 16.15
C ARG A 24 -25.90 -8.80 16.55
N GLY A 25 -25.50 -7.61 17.01
CA GLY A 25 -24.15 -7.30 17.47
C GLY A 25 -23.18 -6.93 16.34
N GLU A 26 -23.68 -6.60 15.15
CA GLU A 26 -22.82 -6.24 14.01
C GLU A 26 -21.98 -4.99 14.26
N CYS A 27 -22.40 -4.10 15.15
CA CYS A 27 -21.57 -2.95 15.54
C CYS A 27 -20.21 -3.36 16.15
N LYS A 28 -20.12 -4.55 16.75
CA LYS A 28 -18.87 -5.10 17.29
C LYS A 28 -18.21 -6.11 16.33
N LYS A 29 -19.01 -6.89 15.60
CA LYS A 29 -18.51 -7.92 14.67
C LYS A 29 -18.07 -7.34 13.33
N ASN A 30 -18.73 -6.29 12.87
CA ASN A 30 -18.52 -5.60 11.60
C ASN A 30 -18.50 -4.07 11.78
N PRO A 31 -17.62 -3.53 12.65
CA PRO A 31 -17.57 -2.10 12.92
C PRO A 31 -17.19 -1.28 11.68
N GLU A 32 -16.38 -1.82 10.78
CA GLU A 32 -15.93 -1.12 9.57
C GLU A 32 -17.09 -0.71 8.66
N TRP A 33 -18.09 -1.58 8.51
CA TRP A 33 -19.28 -1.24 7.74
C TRP A 33 -20.31 -0.52 8.60
N MET A 34 -20.51 -0.99 9.84
CA MET A 34 -21.59 -0.53 10.70
C MET A 34 -21.35 0.86 11.28
N LEU A 35 -20.13 1.23 11.68
CA LEU A 35 -19.89 2.53 12.29
C LEU A 35 -20.10 3.71 11.33
N PRO A 36 -19.64 3.71 10.07
CA PRO A 36 -19.90 4.83 9.16
C PRO A 36 -21.30 4.83 8.54
N ASN A 37 -21.99 3.69 8.50
CA ASN A 37 -23.30 3.54 7.84
C ASN A 37 -24.49 3.38 8.80
N CYS A 38 -24.26 2.98 10.03
CA CYS A 38 -25.29 2.74 11.05
C CYS A 38 -24.96 3.49 12.34
N GLN A 39 -24.55 4.75 12.19
CA GLN A 39 -23.98 5.56 13.27
C GLN A 39 -24.92 5.66 14.48
N LEU A 40 -26.21 5.87 14.20
CA LEU A 40 -27.26 5.98 15.21
C LEU A 40 -27.52 4.62 15.88
N SER A 41 -27.70 3.55 15.10
CA SER A 41 -27.92 2.20 15.64
C SER A 41 -26.73 1.65 16.42
N CYS A 42 -25.50 2.05 16.07
CA CYS A 42 -24.28 1.69 16.78
C CYS A 42 -23.88 2.67 17.88
N ARG A 43 -24.67 3.72 18.11
CA ARG A 43 -24.46 4.73 19.17
C ARG A 43 -23.08 5.38 19.12
N VAL A 44 -22.60 5.69 17.90
CA VAL A 44 -21.33 6.38 17.67
C VAL A 44 -21.51 7.84 17.25
N CYS A 45 -22.72 8.37 17.41
CA CYS A 45 -22.99 9.79 17.24
C CYS A 45 -22.11 10.61 18.18
N LYS A 46 -21.35 11.56 17.63
CA LYS A 46 -20.56 12.50 18.43
C LYS A 46 -21.49 13.59 18.94
N THR A 47 -21.66 13.69 20.26
CA THR A 47 -22.21 14.90 20.87
C THR A 47 -21.06 15.85 21.15
N ASP A 48 -21.04 17.01 20.51
CA ASP A 48 -20.03 18.03 20.79
C ASP A 48 -20.15 18.53 22.25
N SER A 49 -19.34 17.95 23.14
CA SER A 49 -18.79 18.62 24.32
C SER A 49 -17.71 17.77 25.04
N ASN A 50 -16.46 18.19 24.78
CA ASN A 50 -15.23 18.18 25.60
C ASN A 50 -14.24 16.98 25.55
N PRO A 51 -12.92 17.25 25.36
CA PRO A 51 -11.89 16.26 25.04
C PRO A 51 -11.11 15.80 26.28
N SER A 52 -11.00 14.49 26.48
CA SER A 52 -9.97 13.89 27.31
C SER A 52 -8.82 13.39 26.43
N LYS A 53 -7.95 14.34 26.08
CA LYS A 53 -6.57 14.04 25.64
C LYS A 53 -5.75 13.69 26.89
N PRO A 54 -4.97 12.59 26.91
CA PRO A 54 -3.75 12.56 27.70
C PRO A 54 -2.67 13.30 26.91
N SER A 55 -2.29 14.47 27.41
CA SER A 55 -1.11 15.19 26.96
C SER A 55 0.15 14.48 27.44
N THR A 56 1.10 14.24 26.55
CA THR A 56 2.51 14.41 26.91
C THR A 56 3.25 14.97 25.71
N ALA A 57 3.98 16.03 25.97
CA ALA A 57 4.57 16.93 25.01
C ALA A 57 5.97 16.46 24.58
N THR A 58 6.24 16.64 23.29
CA THR A 58 7.51 17.12 22.69
C THR A 58 8.81 16.35 22.96
N SER A 59 9.33 15.68 21.93
CA SER A 59 10.70 15.96 21.49
C SER A 59 10.83 15.86 19.96
N SER A 60 11.41 16.90 19.39
CA SER A 60 11.58 17.18 17.96
C SER A 60 12.64 16.29 17.28
N SER A 61 12.80 15.02 17.69
CA SER A 61 13.81 14.10 17.17
C SER A 61 13.24 12.87 16.44
N SER A 62 11.92 12.63 16.55
CA SER A 62 11.29 11.42 16.00
C SER A 62 11.05 11.45 14.49
N HIS A 63 10.92 12.63 13.87
CA HIS A 63 10.70 12.72 12.42
C HIS A 63 11.95 12.34 11.61
N THR A 64 13.15 12.71 12.08
CA THR A 64 14.41 12.40 11.39
C THR A 64 14.80 10.93 11.49
N VAL A 65 14.49 10.28 12.61
CA VAL A 65 14.74 8.84 12.80
C VAL A 65 13.72 7.98 12.03
N ALA A 66 12.46 8.42 11.95
CA ALA A 66 11.46 7.74 11.12
C ALA A 66 11.80 7.84 9.62
N LEU A 67 12.21 9.02 9.12
CA LEU A 67 12.71 9.15 7.74
C LEU A 67 14.00 8.36 7.51
N SER A 68 14.93 8.32 8.48
CA SER A 68 16.16 7.55 8.31
C SER A 68 15.89 6.05 8.30
N MET A 69 14.95 5.55 9.12
CA MET A 69 14.49 4.16 9.12
C MET A 69 13.66 3.81 7.88
N ILE A 70 12.81 4.71 7.38
CA ILE A 70 12.15 4.55 6.08
C ILE A 70 13.20 4.52 4.97
N ASN A 71 14.18 5.42 4.95
CA ASN A 71 15.27 5.40 3.98
C ASN A 71 16.24 4.23 4.16
N PHE A 72 16.33 3.63 5.35
CA PHE A 72 17.18 2.48 5.67
C PHE A 72 16.49 1.15 5.35
N LEU A 73 15.17 1.05 5.61
CA LEU A 73 14.31 -0.08 5.22
C LEU A 73 13.93 -0.03 3.73
N ALA A 74 13.77 1.17 3.16
CA ALA A 74 13.76 1.39 1.71
C ALA A 74 15.17 1.41 1.11
N GLY A 75 16.23 1.35 1.95
CA GLY A 75 17.64 1.48 1.55
C GLY A 75 18.52 0.26 1.76
N MET A 76 17.96 -0.90 2.12
CA MET A 76 18.71 -2.17 2.10
C MET A 76 17.83 -3.28 1.53
N PRO A 77 18.33 -4.12 0.62
CA PRO A 77 19.03 -3.89 -0.65
C PRO A 77 18.01 -4.18 -1.79
N GLN A 78 17.45 -3.24 -2.53
CA GLN A 78 18.11 -2.45 -3.56
C GLN A 78 17.06 -1.44 -4.06
N PRO A 79 17.31 -0.12 -4.04
CA PRO A 79 16.52 0.82 -4.85
C PRO A 79 16.56 0.47 -6.36
N ASN A 80 17.46 -0.45 -6.76
CA ASN A 80 17.70 -0.87 -8.13
C ASN A 80 17.50 -2.37 -8.40
N CYS A 81 16.73 -3.14 -7.62
CA CYS A 81 16.45 -4.57 -7.95
C CYS A 81 16.03 -4.72 -9.41
N ARG A 82 15.11 -3.85 -9.84
CA ARG A 82 14.56 -3.81 -11.20
C ARG A 82 15.63 -3.45 -12.23
N SER A 83 16.46 -2.45 -11.95
CA SER A 83 17.56 -2.05 -12.85
C SER A 83 18.61 -3.16 -12.99
N MET A 84 18.99 -3.81 -11.89
CA MET A 84 19.94 -4.92 -11.90
C MET A 84 19.42 -6.11 -12.68
N VAL A 85 18.14 -6.49 -12.49
CA VAL A 85 17.50 -7.54 -13.29
C VAL A 85 17.44 -7.11 -14.76
N ALA A 86 16.99 -5.89 -15.04
CA ALA A 86 16.89 -5.39 -16.41
C ALA A 86 18.22 -5.42 -17.16
N LYS A 87 19.34 -5.13 -16.48
CA LYS A 87 20.71 -5.19 -17.02
C LYS A 87 21.31 -6.60 -17.04
N GLY A 88 20.68 -7.59 -16.42
CA GLY A 88 21.21 -8.94 -16.27
C GLY A 88 22.39 -9.02 -15.31
N GLN A 89 22.39 -8.17 -14.28
CA GLN A 89 23.41 -8.06 -13.24
C GLN A 89 22.97 -8.71 -11.91
N ALA A 90 21.68 -9.06 -11.78
CA ALA A 90 21.15 -9.74 -10.60
C ALA A 90 21.53 -11.22 -10.64
N LYS A 91 22.23 -11.70 -9.60
CA LYS A 91 22.57 -13.13 -9.47
C LYS A 91 21.33 -13.98 -9.24
N ASP A 92 21.28 -15.12 -9.91
CA ASP A 92 20.25 -16.13 -9.70
C ASP A 92 20.73 -17.17 -8.67
N ALA A 93 19.85 -17.60 -7.78
CA ALA A 93 20.10 -18.66 -6.81
C ALA A 93 20.41 -20.00 -7.49
N TYR A 94 19.90 -20.22 -8.71
CA TYR A 94 20.19 -21.41 -9.51
C TYR A 94 21.52 -21.32 -10.28
N GLY A 95 22.28 -20.24 -10.09
CA GLY A 95 23.57 -20.00 -10.75
C GLY A 95 23.48 -19.01 -11.92
N GLY A 96 24.58 -18.29 -12.16
CA GLY A 96 24.61 -17.23 -13.15
C GLY A 96 23.83 -15.99 -12.74
N ASN A 97 23.39 -15.21 -13.73
CA ASN A 97 22.55 -14.02 -13.53
C ASN A 97 21.17 -14.25 -14.14
N ALA A 98 20.16 -13.59 -13.55
CA ALA A 98 18.83 -13.49 -14.12
C ALA A 98 18.90 -12.90 -15.55
N PRO A 99 18.05 -13.36 -16.47
CA PRO A 99 18.02 -12.84 -17.83
C PRO A 99 17.66 -11.35 -17.85
N ARG A 100 18.16 -10.63 -18.85
CA ARG A 100 17.84 -9.22 -19.06
C ARG A 100 16.35 -9.04 -19.32
N ALA A 101 15.80 -7.93 -18.83
CA ALA A 101 14.41 -7.57 -19.07
C ALA A 101 14.32 -6.53 -20.18
N ALA A 102 13.45 -6.78 -21.17
CA ALA A 102 13.33 -5.95 -22.35
C ALA A 102 12.73 -4.57 -22.05
N ARG A 103 11.74 -4.52 -21.15
CA ARG A 103 10.91 -3.34 -20.90
C ARG A 103 10.44 -3.24 -19.43
N MET A 104 11.35 -3.48 -18.51
CA MET A 104 11.09 -3.38 -17.07
C MET A 104 10.66 -1.95 -16.69
N LYS A 105 9.45 -1.76 -16.16
CA LYS A 105 8.97 -0.42 -15.80
C LYS A 105 9.71 0.17 -14.59
N LYS A 106 9.86 1.48 -14.49
CA LYS A 106 10.36 2.16 -13.28
C LYS A 106 9.23 2.29 -12.25
N MET A 107 9.52 2.01 -10.98
CA MET A 107 8.55 2.22 -9.91
C MET A 107 8.34 3.72 -9.66
N ILE A 108 7.08 4.11 -9.48
CA ILE A 108 6.62 5.46 -9.19
C ILE A 108 5.89 5.39 -7.86
N TYR A 109 6.20 6.32 -6.95
CA TYR A 109 5.51 6.40 -5.67
C TYR A 109 4.12 7.02 -5.84
N ASP A 110 3.10 6.43 -5.23
CA ASP A 110 1.70 6.86 -5.34
C ASP A 110 1.10 7.04 -3.94
N CYS A 111 0.75 8.28 -3.59
CA CYS A 111 0.26 8.64 -2.26
C CYS A 111 -1.08 7.97 -1.92
N ALA A 112 -1.92 7.64 -2.90
CA ALA A 112 -3.18 6.94 -2.64
C ALA A 112 -2.93 5.48 -2.22
N ILE A 113 -1.89 4.85 -2.79
CA ILE A 113 -1.43 3.51 -2.39
C ILE A 113 -0.79 3.56 -1.00
N GLU A 114 -0.03 4.62 -0.69
CA GLU A 114 0.52 4.84 0.66
C GLU A 114 -0.59 4.98 1.70
N GLU A 115 -1.62 5.79 1.43
CA GLU A 115 -2.76 5.96 2.34
C GLU A 115 -3.48 4.63 2.60
N SER A 116 -3.60 3.80 1.56
CA SER A 116 -4.14 2.44 1.68
C SER A 116 -3.25 1.55 2.56
N ALA A 117 -1.93 1.60 2.37
CA ALA A 117 -0.98 0.87 3.21
C ALA A 117 -1.02 1.35 4.69
N MET A 118 -1.15 2.65 4.91
CA MET A 118 -1.31 3.26 6.24
C MET A 118 -2.57 2.77 6.93
N ARG A 119 -3.72 2.76 6.23
CA ARG A 119 -4.99 2.27 6.78
C ARG A 119 -4.88 0.84 7.30
N HIS A 120 -4.07 0.00 6.65
CA HIS A 120 -3.82 -1.35 7.12
C HIS A 120 -2.81 -1.42 8.28
N ALA A 121 -1.68 -0.72 8.17
CA ALA A 121 -0.64 -0.71 9.19
C ALA A 121 -1.13 -0.22 10.57
N LYS A 122 -2.04 0.76 10.58
CA LYS A 122 -2.70 1.29 11.79
C LYS A 122 -3.59 0.29 12.52
N ARG A 123 -3.90 -0.86 11.92
CA ARG A 123 -4.69 -1.91 12.57
C ARG A 123 -3.86 -2.77 13.54
N CYS A 124 -2.52 -2.70 13.48
CA CYS A 124 -1.61 -3.50 14.29
C CYS A 124 -1.83 -5.03 14.17
N VAL A 125 -2.33 -5.51 13.03
CA VAL A 125 -2.54 -6.94 12.79
C VAL A 125 -1.56 -7.41 11.73
N PHE A 126 -0.62 -8.28 12.11
CA PHE A 126 0.41 -8.82 11.21
C PHE A 126 -0.16 -9.88 10.26
N VAL A 127 -1.02 -9.44 9.35
CA VAL A 127 -1.66 -10.24 8.30
C VAL A 127 -1.75 -9.41 7.02
N HIS A 128 -2.03 -10.04 5.88
CA HIS A 128 -2.39 -9.29 4.67
C HIS A 128 -3.75 -8.58 4.86
N SER A 129 -3.89 -7.37 4.33
CA SER A 129 -5.17 -6.71 4.24
C SER A 129 -6.13 -7.49 3.33
N PRO A 130 -7.45 -7.42 3.58
CA PRO A 130 -8.43 -8.10 2.77
C PRO A 130 -8.32 -7.73 1.29
N ALA A 131 -8.46 -8.70 0.39
CA ALA A 131 -8.29 -8.44 -1.05
C ALA A 131 -9.24 -7.36 -1.59
N HIS A 132 -10.45 -7.24 -1.02
CA HIS A 132 -11.43 -6.23 -1.43
C HIS A 132 -11.03 -4.79 -1.05
N THR A 133 -10.14 -4.59 -0.08
CA THR A 133 -9.61 -3.26 0.26
C THR A 133 -8.44 -2.85 -0.63
N ARG A 134 -8.05 -3.72 -1.58
CA ARG A 134 -6.87 -3.60 -2.45
C ARG A 134 -7.23 -3.82 -3.91
N GLU A 135 -8.18 -3.03 -4.41
CA GLU A 135 -8.56 -3.08 -5.82
C GLU A 135 -7.33 -2.84 -6.70
N ASN A 136 -6.95 -3.86 -7.50
CA ASN A 136 -5.76 -3.87 -8.34
C ASN A 136 -4.40 -3.72 -7.62
N LEU A 137 -4.34 -3.94 -6.30
CA LEU A 137 -3.11 -3.84 -5.51
C LEU A 137 -2.71 -5.19 -4.88
N GLY A 138 -1.40 -5.44 -4.80
CA GLY A 138 -0.81 -6.55 -4.05
C GLY A 138 -0.15 -6.08 -2.76
N GLU A 139 -0.09 -6.93 -1.73
CA GLU A 139 0.72 -6.71 -0.52
C GLU A 139 1.78 -7.80 -0.42
N PHE A 140 3.03 -7.37 -0.30
CA PHE A 140 4.17 -8.25 -0.40
C PHE A 140 5.29 -7.75 0.49
N ASN A 141 6.07 -8.67 1.08
CA ASN A 141 7.33 -8.32 1.74
C ASN A 141 8.29 -7.70 0.72
N THR A 142 9.22 -6.85 1.17
CA THR A 142 10.17 -6.04 0.37
C THR A 142 11.24 -6.83 -0.39
N ASP A 143 11.01 -8.12 -0.68
CA ASP A 143 11.95 -8.98 -1.39
C ASP A 143 12.04 -8.60 -2.88
N CYS A 144 13.26 -8.58 -3.45
CA CYS A 144 13.48 -8.24 -4.87
C CYS A 144 12.56 -9.01 -5.84
N LEU A 145 12.29 -10.30 -5.60
CA LEU A 145 11.44 -11.12 -6.48
C LEU A 145 10.03 -10.54 -6.65
N LYS A 146 9.49 -9.93 -5.59
CA LYS A 146 8.14 -9.36 -5.59
C LYS A 146 8.13 -7.95 -6.20
N MET A 147 9.29 -7.30 -6.24
CA MET A 147 9.52 -5.98 -6.84
C MET A 147 9.79 -6.01 -8.35
N VAL A 148 10.10 -7.17 -8.94
CA VAL A 148 10.56 -7.27 -10.35
C VAL A 148 9.45 -7.67 -11.33
N TRP A 149 8.19 -7.66 -10.89
CA TRP A 149 7.07 -7.86 -11.80
C TRP A 149 6.96 -6.69 -12.78
N GLN A 150 7.16 -6.95 -14.08
CA GLN A 150 7.34 -5.91 -15.09
C GLN A 150 6.23 -4.86 -15.07
N ASP A 151 4.98 -5.31 -15.01
CA ASP A 151 3.81 -4.44 -15.10
C ASP A 151 3.37 -3.82 -13.79
N THR A 152 4.02 -4.14 -12.68
CA THR A 152 3.86 -3.43 -11.40
C THR A 152 4.84 -2.26 -11.40
N TYR A 153 4.32 -1.05 -11.34
CA TYR A 153 5.12 0.18 -11.44
C TYR A 153 4.66 1.29 -10.48
N LYS A 154 3.67 1.04 -9.62
CA LYS A 154 3.22 1.93 -8.56
C LYS A 154 3.48 1.32 -7.18
N LEU A 155 3.99 2.14 -6.26
CA LEU A 155 4.33 1.74 -4.89
C LEU A 155 3.76 2.75 -3.89
N GLY A 156 3.29 2.26 -2.76
CA GLY A 156 3.08 3.08 -1.57
C GLY A 156 3.37 2.24 -0.33
N CYS A 157 4.10 2.80 0.64
CA CYS A 157 4.50 2.09 1.85
C CYS A 157 4.22 2.95 3.09
N HIS A 158 3.79 2.34 4.18
CA HIS A 158 3.63 3.00 5.47
C HIS A 158 4.36 2.25 6.57
N VAL A 159 4.94 3.00 7.51
CA VAL A 159 5.59 2.47 8.70
C VAL A 159 4.84 2.95 9.93
N GLU A 160 4.34 1.99 10.72
CA GLU A 160 3.66 2.25 11.98
C GLU A 160 4.49 1.70 13.15
N TRP A 161 4.66 2.52 14.19
CA TRP A 161 5.54 2.22 15.32
C TRP A 161 4.72 1.85 16.55
N TYR A 162 4.82 0.60 16.99
CA TYR A 162 4.24 0.14 18.25
C TYR A 162 5.35 -0.17 19.27
N SER A 163 5.01 -0.17 20.56
CA SER A 163 5.98 -0.39 21.65
C SER A 163 6.71 -1.74 21.58
N SER A 164 6.12 -2.74 20.92
CA SER A 164 6.67 -4.09 20.77
C SER A 164 7.08 -4.45 19.34
N MET A 165 6.76 -3.62 18.34
CA MET A 165 6.94 -3.96 16.93
C MET A 165 6.94 -2.71 16.03
N THR A 166 7.84 -2.69 15.05
CA THR A 166 7.73 -1.81 13.88
C THR A 166 6.99 -2.55 12.78
N TYR A 167 5.85 -2.02 12.33
CA TYR A 167 5.05 -2.65 11.29
C TYR A 167 5.14 -1.87 9.98
N VAL A 168 5.67 -2.53 8.95
CA VAL A 168 5.79 -1.96 7.60
C VAL A 168 4.79 -2.64 6.68
N VAL A 169 4.00 -1.84 5.96
CA VAL A 169 3.08 -2.32 4.92
C VAL A 169 3.45 -1.62 3.63
N CYS A 170 3.71 -2.39 2.58
CA CYS A 170 3.87 -1.88 1.23
C CYS A 170 2.81 -2.49 0.31
N GLN A 171 2.21 -1.64 -0.52
CA GLN A 171 1.25 -2.03 -1.53
C GLN A 171 1.78 -1.69 -2.94
N TYR A 172 1.42 -2.52 -3.89
CA TYR A 172 2.00 -2.55 -5.23
C TYR A 172 0.92 -2.60 -6.30
N GLY A 173 1.02 -1.74 -7.31
CA GLY A 173 0.04 -1.65 -8.39
C GLY A 173 0.67 -1.47 -9.78
N PRO A 174 -0.02 -1.87 -10.85
CA PRO A 174 -1.04 -2.92 -10.91
C PRO A 174 -0.59 -4.24 -10.27
N LYS A 175 -1.55 -5.05 -9.81
CA LYS A 175 -1.30 -6.35 -9.19
C LYS A 175 -0.54 -7.27 -10.15
N GLY A 176 0.58 -7.81 -9.66
CA GLY A 176 1.38 -8.83 -10.33
C GLY A 176 1.23 -10.23 -9.72
N ASN A 177 2.28 -11.03 -9.89
CA ASN A 177 2.40 -12.39 -9.36
C ASN A 177 1.27 -13.34 -9.84
N TRP A 178 1.00 -13.29 -11.14
CA TRP A 178 0.04 -14.16 -11.79
C TRP A 178 0.68 -15.51 -12.10
N LEU A 179 0.13 -16.59 -11.55
CA LEU A 179 0.64 -17.94 -11.77
C LEU A 179 0.58 -18.29 -13.27
N GLY A 180 1.68 -18.86 -13.79
CA GLY A 180 1.78 -19.23 -15.21
C GLY A 180 2.19 -18.09 -16.15
N ASN A 181 2.28 -16.85 -15.67
CA ASN A 181 2.78 -15.72 -16.45
C ASN A 181 4.28 -15.48 -16.21
N LEU A 182 4.97 -14.93 -17.21
CA LEU A 182 6.34 -14.45 -17.05
C LEU A 182 6.37 -13.26 -16.09
N ILE A 183 7.42 -13.21 -15.25
CA ILE A 183 7.65 -12.10 -14.33
C ILE A 183 7.96 -10.81 -15.10
N TYR A 184 8.70 -10.93 -16.19
CA TYR A 184 9.04 -9.87 -17.14
C TYR A 184 9.37 -10.46 -18.51
N ASP A 185 9.31 -9.63 -19.54
CA ASP A 185 9.69 -10.05 -20.88
C ASP A 185 11.21 -10.12 -21.00
N ILE A 186 11.71 -11.30 -21.37
CA ILE A 186 13.13 -11.54 -21.55
C ILE A 186 13.59 -10.88 -22.86
N GLY A 187 14.67 -10.09 -22.80
CA GLY A 187 15.25 -9.46 -23.99
C GLY A 187 16.27 -8.38 -23.65
N ASN A 188 16.77 -7.70 -24.69
CA ASN A 188 17.70 -6.60 -24.51
C ASN A 188 17.04 -5.44 -23.77
N SER A 189 17.75 -4.92 -22.76
CA SER A 189 17.38 -3.71 -22.02
C SER A 189 17.00 -2.56 -22.94
N CYS A 190 16.08 -1.70 -22.50
CA CYS A 190 15.72 -0.52 -23.27
C CYS A 190 16.95 0.38 -23.51
N THR A 191 17.05 0.93 -24.72
CA THR A 191 18.09 1.89 -25.13
C THR A 191 17.48 3.12 -25.80
N THR A 192 16.25 2.99 -26.28
CA THR A 192 15.41 4.02 -26.89
C THR A 192 14.02 3.99 -26.26
N ASP A 193 13.27 5.08 -26.36
CA ASP A 193 11.89 5.15 -25.84
C ASP A 193 10.97 4.11 -26.52
N GLY A 194 11.22 3.79 -27.80
CA GLY A 194 10.46 2.77 -28.55
C GLY A 194 10.62 1.35 -28.01
N ASP A 195 11.73 1.04 -27.34
CA ASP A 195 11.98 -0.30 -26.76
C ASP A 195 10.98 -0.64 -25.64
N CYS A 196 10.41 0.39 -25.00
CA CYS A 196 9.47 0.22 -23.89
C CYS A 196 8.09 -0.29 -24.31
N LYS A 197 7.71 -0.13 -25.59
CA LYS A 197 6.43 -0.61 -26.15
C LYS A 197 5.21 -0.20 -25.32
N CYS A 198 5.17 1.03 -24.85
CA CYS A 198 4.01 1.62 -24.16
C CYS A 198 3.84 3.10 -24.51
N ASP A 199 2.61 3.58 -24.39
CA ASP A 199 2.24 4.95 -24.74
C ASP A 199 2.89 5.95 -23.78
N ASN A 200 3.48 7.02 -24.34
CA ASN A 200 4.19 8.07 -23.61
C ASN A 200 5.26 7.56 -22.63
N CYS A 201 5.85 6.40 -22.89
CA CYS A 201 6.93 5.88 -22.06
C CYS A 201 8.30 6.44 -22.48
N LYS A 202 9.19 6.64 -21.50
CA LYS A 202 10.60 7.00 -21.72
C LYS A 202 11.53 5.92 -21.21
N CYS A 203 12.61 5.64 -21.93
CA CYS A 203 13.66 4.76 -21.42
C CYS A 203 14.69 5.56 -20.62
N SER A 204 14.84 5.24 -19.33
CA SER A 204 16.04 5.59 -18.58
C SER A 204 17.16 4.66 -18.99
N LYS A 205 18.07 5.13 -19.85
CA LYS A 205 19.17 4.32 -20.39
C LYS A 205 20.14 3.90 -19.30
N GLU A 206 20.39 4.78 -18.34
CA GLU A 206 21.29 4.54 -17.21
C GLU A 206 20.76 3.44 -16.31
N GLU A 207 19.44 3.35 -16.13
CA GLU A 207 18.80 2.35 -15.28
C GLU A 207 18.31 1.13 -16.07
N ALA A 208 18.22 1.20 -17.39
CA ALA A 208 17.54 0.22 -18.24
C ALA A 208 16.06 0.03 -17.85
N LEU A 209 15.37 1.11 -17.47
CA LEU A 209 13.98 1.08 -17.00
C LEU A 209 13.06 1.97 -17.83
N CYS A 210 11.84 1.49 -18.07
CA CYS A 210 10.78 2.21 -18.78
C CYS A 210 9.94 3.04 -17.83
N ILE A 211 10.02 4.35 -17.94
CA ILE A 211 9.27 5.31 -17.14
C ILE A 211 7.92 5.53 -17.82
N VAL A 212 6.84 5.18 -17.13
CA VAL A 212 5.46 5.49 -17.54
C VAL A 212 5.17 6.94 -17.14
N GLN A 213 4.65 7.75 -18.08
CA GLN A 213 4.30 9.16 -17.83
C GLN A 213 2.82 9.36 -17.55
#